data_AF-C3YJX3-F1
#
_entry.id   AF-C3YJX3-F1
#
_cell.length_a   1.000
_cell.length_b   1.000
_cell.length_c   1.000
_cell.angle_alpha   90.00
_cell.angle_beta   90.00
_cell.angle_gamma   90.00
#
_symmetry.space_group_name_H-M   'P 1'
#
loop_
_entity.id
_entity.type
_entity.pdbx_description
1 polymer ?
#
loop_
_entity_poly.entity_id
_entity_poly.type
_entity_poly.pdbx_seq_one_letter_code
_entity_poly.pdbx_strand_id
1 'polypeptide(L)'
;MAESKLLHRLSEDFLECQICLQPYRRPKVLSCLHSFCQQCLEELLKKQKLKTELDCPSCRSKTLLPGGGVAGLKDNFFVESLKDTVDVHKKLTNEGESLVCGSCETKSGAESFCTECGDFLCDECATMHRRLKVTRGHQVVGVEQLKAESDTVKIKPRPLPPCRIHSQETLKLFCIDCSEAICQICTVLSHKDHKYEYFTDTAVKAKEDILGLLAKTEKKMVDLKNADQQAHAQKTELEKNVTETIKKIKRKAEQTRKGLVALINQQEAELLDCVNTVSLTRSKEFSTAIEEIETATVALESAAEFGRNIVDHGSEFDIMAVSGDVNSRLKKLLQIDLTNITDELPAKAYIAFEEEETSNKLKPCMGEVKTTQDSGFRTARFTTLGTTGRLGPTSLGTHYRGQDHEGLVQLKDGIQYFTVPHTGQYRIEAAGEVLKILAGQEGAENMSSQVVGGGGGTFVTKTDNTPLIVAGGAGGGDLLKKRNPNSDGTTATAGQYSSGGRRNFAGGSDGEGATEGCADLVGGGGGGLLTDGASGKVHFGGTDGNYGGEGGKAFVNGGVGGRGVNYNAEGGFGGGGGSYGWGGGGGGGGGYSGGGRGDNSRGACGGGGGSYNSGSDTSGEEEANDGPGYVVLTRTI
;
A
#
# COMPACT_ATOMS: atom_id res chain seq x y z
N MET A 1 29.34 -10.10 -51.78
CA MET A 1 29.49 -10.36 -50.32
C MET A 1 28.53 -11.40 -49.74
N ALA A 2 27.48 -11.86 -50.46
CA ALA A 2 26.54 -12.88 -49.94
C ALA A 2 26.97 -14.34 -50.20
N GLU A 3 27.71 -14.62 -51.28
CA GLU A 3 28.11 -16.00 -51.66
C GLU A 3 29.30 -16.55 -50.87
N SER A 4 30.26 -15.71 -50.46
CA SER A 4 31.42 -16.09 -49.61
C SER A 4 31.00 -16.66 -48.23
N LYS A 5 29.78 -16.37 -47.76
CA LYS A 5 29.22 -16.96 -46.51
C LYS A 5 28.62 -18.36 -46.70
N LEU A 6 28.41 -18.83 -47.92
CA LEU A 6 27.69 -20.08 -48.19
C LEU A 6 28.59 -21.29 -47.94
N LEU A 7 29.80 -21.32 -48.52
CA LEU A 7 30.76 -22.42 -48.36
C LEU A 7 31.26 -22.60 -46.91
N HIS A 8 31.45 -21.51 -46.16
CA HIS A 8 31.87 -21.57 -44.75
C HIS A 8 30.73 -21.93 -43.77
N ARG A 9 29.46 -21.81 -44.20
CA ARG A 9 28.25 -22.25 -43.45
C ARG A 9 27.81 -23.67 -43.81
N LEU A 10 28.32 -24.22 -44.91
CA LEU A 10 28.19 -25.64 -45.28
C LEU A 10 29.29 -26.41 -44.52
N SER A 11 29.18 -26.52 -43.19
CA SER A 11 30.04 -27.42 -42.41
C SER A 11 29.94 -28.85 -42.96
N GLU A 12 30.93 -29.71 -42.68
CA GLU A 12 30.93 -31.13 -43.10
C GLU A 12 29.60 -31.84 -42.73
N ASP A 13 28.95 -31.42 -41.63
CA ASP A 13 27.65 -31.92 -41.17
C ASP A 13 26.47 -31.63 -42.12
N PHE A 14 26.52 -30.59 -42.96
CA PHE A 14 25.40 -30.17 -43.81
C PHE A 14 25.18 -31.10 -45.01
N LEU A 15 26.23 -31.80 -45.47
CA LEU A 15 26.19 -32.75 -46.59
C LEU A 15 26.20 -34.22 -46.13
N GLU A 16 26.03 -34.44 -44.84
CA GLU A 16 25.95 -35.76 -44.23
C GLU A 16 24.54 -36.08 -43.75
N CYS A 17 24.16 -37.34 -43.92
CA CYS A 17 22.88 -37.84 -43.45
C CYS A 17 22.92 -38.03 -41.93
N GLN A 18 22.00 -37.38 -41.21
CA GLN A 18 21.92 -37.44 -39.75
C GLN A 18 21.50 -38.80 -39.16
N ILE A 19 21.27 -39.82 -40.00
CA ILE A 19 21.01 -41.21 -39.57
C ILE A 19 22.28 -42.07 -39.66
N CYS A 20 22.97 -42.05 -40.80
CA CYS A 20 24.18 -42.86 -40.99
C CYS A 20 25.48 -42.10 -40.75
N LEU A 21 25.43 -40.77 -40.60
CA LEU A 21 26.58 -39.88 -40.46
C LEU A 21 27.60 -40.09 -41.59
N GLN A 22 27.07 -40.27 -42.80
CA GLN A 22 27.86 -40.44 -44.02
C GLN A 22 27.33 -39.49 -45.09
N PRO A 23 28.14 -39.15 -46.11
CA PRO A 23 27.71 -38.32 -47.22
C PRO A 23 26.42 -38.86 -47.85
N TYR A 24 25.49 -37.96 -48.18
CA TYR A 24 24.19 -38.37 -48.70
C TYR A 24 24.30 -39.31 -49.92
N ARG A 25 23.54 -40.41 -49.86
CA ARG A 25 23.32 -41.36 -50.96
C ARG A 25 21.84 -41.37 -51.30
N ARG A 26 21.47 -40.85 -52.47
CA ARG A 26 20.07 -40.65 -52.90
C ARG A 26 19.22 -40.00 -51.80
N PRO A 27 19.50 -38.74 -51.43
CA PRO A 27 18.77 -38.05 -50.37
C PRO A 27 17.30 -37.85 -50.74
N LYS A 28 16.39 -38.22 -49.84
CA LYS A 28 14.94 -37.97 -49.93
C LYS A 28 14.55 -36.82 -49.01
N VAL A 29 13.68 -35.92 -49.49
CA VAL A 29 13.14 -34.79 -48.72
C VAL A 29 11.79 -35.18 -48.09
N LEU A 30 11.67 -34.99 -46.78
CA LEU A 30 10.43 -35.17 -46.03
C LEU A 30 9.50 -33.93 -46.11
N SER A 31 8.25 -34.04 -45.67
CA SER A 31 7.29 -32.91 -45.68
C SER A 31 7.75 -31.72 -44.84
N CYS A 32 8.53 -31.99 -43.79
CA CYS A 32 9.17 -31.00 -42.93
C CYS A 32 10.48 -30.42 -43.49
N LEU A 33 10.81 -30.70 -44.75
CA LEU A 33 12.00 -30.24 -45.49
C LEU A 33 13.36 -30.78 -45.00
N HIS A 34 13.39 -31.69 -44.02
CA HIS A 34 14.61 -32.43 -43.66
C HIS A 34 14.91 -33.52 -44.70
N SER A 35 16.19 -33.81 -44.91
CA SER A 35 16.67 -34.77 -45.90
C SER A 35 17.46 -35.91 -45.27
N PHE A 36 17.28 -37.13 -45.79
CA PHE A 36 17.98 -38.34 -45.33
C PHE A 36 18.23 -39.30 -46.51
N CYS A 37 19.22 -40.18 -46.41
CA CYS A 37 19.43 -41.22 -47.43
C CYS A 37 18.19 -42.12 -47.56
N GLN A 38 17.82 -42.48 -48.80
CA GLN A 38 16.69 -43.37 -49.06
C GLN A 38 16.78 -44.67 -48.24
N GLN A 39 17.94 -45.33 -48.24
CA GLN A 39 18.16 -46.58 -47.49
C GLN A 39 17.96 -46.41 -45.98
N CYS A 40 18.43 -45.29 -45.42
CA CYS A 40 18.28 -45.01 -43.99
C CYS A 40 16.81 -44.85 -43.59
N LEU A 41 16.01 -44.19 -44.44
CA LEU A 41 14.57 -44.07 -44.22
C LEU A 41 13.83 -45.39 -44.42
N GLU A 42 14.23 -46.22 -45.38
CA GLU A 42 13.67 -47.57 -45.58
C GLU A 42 13.94 -48.49 -44.38
N GLU A 43 15.14 -48.45 -43.81
CA GLU A 43 15.49 -49.17 -42.59
C GLU A 43 14.74 -48.66 -41.37
N LEU A 44 14.58 -47.33 -41.24
CA LEU A 44 13.80 -46.71 -40.18
C LEU A 44 12.33 -47.14 -40.24
N LEU A 45 11.75 -47.16 -41.44
CA LEU A 45 10.37 -47.59 -41.66
C LEU A 45 10.17 -49.06 -41.25
N LYS A 46 11.12 -49.94 -41.60
CA LYS A 46 11.13 -51.36 -41.18
C LYS A 46 11.19 -51.50 -39.65
N LYS A 47 12.05 -50.71 -38.98
CA LYS A 47 12.20 -50.72 -37.51
C LYS A 47 10.94 -50.20 -36.79
N GLN A 48 10.30 -49.17 -37.33
CA GLN A 48 9.10 -48.56 -36.74
C GLN A 48 7.81 -49.34 -37.05
N LYS A 49 7.84 -50.37 -37.91
CA LYS A 49 6.68 -51.16 -38.36
C LYS A 49 5.55 -50.31 -38.99
N LEU A 50 5.85 -49.09 -39.44
CA LEU A 50 4.89 -48.21 -40.09
C LEU A 50 4.77 -48.56 -41.59
N LYS A 51 3.58 -48.43 -42.16
CA LYS A 51 3.34 -48.71 -43.59
C LYS A 51 2.98 -47.47 -44.41
N THR A 52 2.44 -46.43 -43.79
CA THR A 52 1.82 -45.29 -44.48
C THR A 52 2.44 -43.93 -44.10
N GLU A 53 3.08 -43.83 -42.94
CA GLU A 53 3.62 -42.59 -42.38
C GLU A 53 5.04 -42.81 -41.84
N LEU A 54 5.86 -41.75 -41.85
CA LEU A 54 7.20 -41.74 -41.28
C LEU A 54 7.40 -40.50 -40.41
N ASP A 55 7.88 -40.70 -39.19
CA ASP A 55 8.27 -39.61 -38.29
C ASP A 55 9.70 -39.14 -38.62
N CYS A 56 9.87 -37.83 -38.85
CA CYS A 56 11.18 -37.25 -39.10
C CYS A 56 12.10 -37.43 -37.87
N PRO A 57 13.30 -38.03 -38.03
CA PRO A 57 14.25 -38.17 -36.92
C PRO A 57 14.68 -36.86 -36.25
N SER A 58 14.73 -35.77 -37.01
CA SER A 58 15.23 -34.47 -36.54
C SER A 58 14.16 -33.63 -35.83
N CYS A 59 12.90 -33.67 -36.28
CA CYS A 59 11.85 -32.77 -35.77
C CYS A 59 10.53 -33.47 -35.41
N ARG A 60 10.46 -34.81 -35.55
CA ARG A 60 9.30 -35.66 -35.26
C ARG A 60 8.02 -35.32 -36.05
N SER A 61 8.14 -34.47 -37.07
CA SER A 61 7.02 -34.17 -37.98
C SER A 61 6.71 -35.38 -38.86
N LYS A 62 5.41 -35.62 -39.06
CA LYS A 62 4.90 -36.75 -39.84
C LYS A 62 4.94 -36.48 -41.33
N THR A 63 5.44 -37.44 -42.10
CA THR A 63 5.42 -37.44 -43.57
C THR A 63 4.61 -38.63 -44.08
N LEU A 64 3.58 -38.37 -44.90
CA LEU A 64 2.81 -39.40 -45.58
C LEU A 64 3.64 -39.99 -46.74
N LEU A 65 3.66 -41.31 -46.86
CA LEU A 65 4.41 -42.01 -47.91
C LEU A 65 3.56 -42.17 -49.19
N PRO A 66 4.10 -41.84 -50.38
CA PRO A 66 3.42 -42.08 -51.65
C PRO A 66 3.37 -43.58 -52.03
N GLY A 67 2.65 -43.92 -53.10
CA GLY A 67 2.37 -45.31 -53.56
C GLY A 67 3.56 -46.21 -53.94
N GLY A 68 4.80 -45.79 -53.63
CA GLY A 68 6.04 -46.56 -53.74
C GLY A 68 6.90 -46.53 -52.47
N GLY A 69 6.29 -46.19 -51.32
CA GLY A 69 6.99 -46.04 -50.04
C GLY A 69 8.02 -44.90 -50.07
N VAL A 70 9.13 -45.09 -49.35
CA VAL A 70 10.23 -44.11 -49.26
C VAL A 70 10.81 -43.77 -50.64
N ALA A 71 10.88 -44.73 -51.56
CA ALA A 71 11.41 -44.51 -52.91
C ALA A 71 10.61 -43.47 -53.71
N GLY A 72 9.32 -43.32 -53.42
CA GLY A 72 8.44 -42.34 -54.08
C GLY A 72 8.57 -40.91 -53.54
N LEU A 73 9.29 -40.68 -52.44
CA LEU A 73 9.58 -39.33 -51.94
C LEU A 73 10.46 -38.56 -52.94
N LYS A 74 10.35 -37.23 -52.92
CA LYS A 74 11.13 -36.33 -53.79
C LYS A 74 12.62 -36.43 -53.44
N ASP A 75 13.46 -36.57 -54.46
CA ASP A 75 14.92 -36.54 -54.31
C ASP A 75 15.39 -35.09 -54.05
N ASN A 76 16.39 -34.92 -53.18
CA ASN A 76 17.00 -33.61 -52.95
C ASN A 76 18.17 -33.36 -53.92
N PHE A 77 17.83 -33.00 -55.16
CA PHE A 77 18.84 -32.73 -56.19
C PHE A 77 19.77 -31.56 -55.85
N PHE A 78 19.33 -30.62 -55.00
CA PHE A 78 20.16 -29.50 -54.57
C PHE A 78 21.33 -29.95 -53.69
N VAL A 79 21.10 -30.88 -52.76
CA VAL A 79 22.16 -31.46 -51.91
C VAL A 79 23.15 -32.30 -52.73
N GLU A 80 22.68 -33.02 -53.75
CA GLU A 80 23.57 -33.73 -54.68
C GLU A 80 24.48 -32.76 -55.46
N SER A 81 23.93 -31.66 -55.99
CA SER A 81 24.71 -30.65 -56.72
C SER A 81 25.70 -29.87 -55.85
N LEU A 82 25.35 -29.64 -54.58
CA LEU A 82 26.27 -29.02 -53.62
C LEU A 82 27.44 -29.94 -53.27
N LYS A 83 27.22 -31.25 -53.19
CA LYS A 83 28.27 -32.24 -52.92
C LYS A 83 29.40 -32.17 -53.95
N ASP A 84 29.06 -32.19 -55.24
CA ASP A 84 30.07 -32.12 -56.32
C ASP A 84 30.89 -30.81 -56.25
N THR A 85 30.26 -29.71 -55.84
CA THR A 85 30.91 -28.40 -55.72
C THR A 85 31.84 -28.32 -54.49
N VAL A 86 31.41 -28.88 -53.35
CA VAL A 86 32.22 -28.96 -52.12
C VAL A 86 33.39 -29.93 -52.29
N ASP A 87 33.20 -31.06 -52.98
CA ASP A 87 34.26 -32.03 -53.28
C ASP A 87 35.38 -31.41 -54.14
N VAL A 88 35.03 -30.54 -55.10
CA VAL A 88 36.02 -29.77 -55.90
C VAL A 88 36.76 -28.75 -55.03
N HIS A 89 36.05 -28.02 -54.18
CA HIS A 89 36.68 -27.03 -53.28
C HIS A 89 37.65 -27.70 -52.29
N LYS A 90 37.27 -28.84 -51.69
CA LYS A 90 38.12 -29.63 -50.78
C LYS A 90 39.42 -30.07 -51.44
N LYS A 91 39.37 -30.51 -52.70
CA LYS A 91 40.56 -30.87 -53.50
C LYS A 91 41.45 -29.66 -53.81
N LEU A 92 40.89 -28.45 -53.91
CA LEU A 92 41.63 -27.21 -54.17
C LEU A 92 42.30 -26.63 -52.92
N THR A 93 41.70 -26.83 -51.74
CA THR A 93 42.17 -26.25 -50.46
C THR A 93 43.07 -27.18 -49.63
N ASN A 94 43.10 -28.48 -49.92
CA ASN A 94 43.97 -29.43 -49.23
C ASN A 94 45.44 -29.27 -49.68
N GLU A 95 46.27 -28.62 -48.87
CA GLU A 95 47.71 -28.52 -49.07
C GLU A 95 48.38 -29.89 -48.86
N GLY A 96 48.58 -30.65 -49.94
CA GLY A 96 49.29 -31.94 -49.92
C GLY A 96 48.74 -33.02 -50.87
N GLU A 97 47.59 -32.80 -51.50
CA GLU A 97 46.98 -33.76 -52.44
C GLU A 97 47.33 -33.37 -53.89
N SER A 98 47.90 -34.31 -54.67
CA SER A 98 48.23 -34.05 -56.08
C SER A 98 46.96 -34.08 -56.92
N LEU A 99 46.62 -32.93 -57.55
CA LEU A 99 45.49 -32.85 -58.48
C LEU A 99 45.82 -33.62 -59.75
N VAL A 100 45.03 -34.66 -60.03
CA VAL A 100 45.23 -35.54 -61.18
C VAL A 100 44.15 -35.34 -62.24
N CYS A 101 44.52 -35.56 -63.49
CA CYS A 101 43.63 -35.45 -64.63
C CYS A 101 42.52 -36.52 -64.56
N GLY A 102 41.26 -36.07 -64.68
CA GLY A 102 40.09 -36.94 -64.69
C GLY A 102 39.86 -37.65 -66.03
N SER A 103 40.43 -37.13 -67.12
CA SER A 103 40.12 -37.54 -68.50
C SER A 103 41.19 -38.39 -69.17
N CYS A 104 42.35 -38.61 -68.54
CA CYS A 104 43.37 -39.55 -69.03
C CYS A 104 43.52 -40.76 -68.10
N GLU A 105 43.88 -41.90 -68.68
CA GLU A 105 44.11 -43.14 -67.92
C GLU A 105 45.37 -43.06 -67.05
N THR A 106 46.36 -42.25 -67.47
CA THR A 106 47.64 -42.08 -66.76
C THR A 106 47.55 -41.23 -65.51
N LYS A 107 46.38 -40.60 -65.23
CA LYS A 107 46.16 -39.74 -64.06
C LYS A 107 47.28 -38.69 -63.87
N SER A 108 47.75 -38.12 -64.98
CA SER A 108 48.82 -37.13 -64.99
C SER A 108 48.44 -35.87 -64.19
N GLY A 109 49.42 -35.11 -63.71
CA GLY A 109 49.18 -33.85 -62.99
C GLY A 109 48.28 -32.90 -63.77
N ALA A 110 47.25 -32.40 -63.11
CA ALA A 110 46.29 -31.49 -63.71
C ALA A 110 46.62 -30.03 -63.37
N GLU A 111 46.71 -29.21 -64.40
CA GLU A 111 47.05 -27.78 -64.29
C GLU A 111 45.86 -26.89 -64.66
N SER A 112 44.82 -27.49 -65.24
CA SER A 112 43.60 -26.82 -65.68
C SER A 112 42.36 -27.52 -65.16
N PHE A 113 41.24 -26.81 -65.13
CA PHE A 113 39.92 -27.33 -64.76
C PHE A 113 38.89 -26.79 -65.73
N CYS A 114 37.99 -27.65 -66.19
CA CYS A 114 36.88 -27.26 -67.05
C CYS A 114 35.63 -27.03 -66.20
N THR A 115 35.07 -25.82 -66.21
CA THR A 115 33.93 -25.45 -65.34
C THR A 115 32.62 -26.12 -65.75
N GLU A 116 32.46 -26.49 -67.03
CA GLU A 116 31.27 -27.18 -67.54
C GLU A 116 31.35 -28.70 -67.36
N CYS A 117 32.54 -29.29 -67.48
CA CYS A 117 32.75 -30.72 -67.25
C CYS A 117 32.83 -31.03 -65.75
N GLY A 118 33.45 -30.14 -64.96
CA GLY A 118 33.72 -30.36 -63.54
C GLY A 118 34.97 -31.20 -63.29
N ASP A 119 35.85 -31.32 -64.29
CA ASP A 119 37.02 -32.20 -64.26
C ASP A 119 38.32 -31.39 -64.32
N PHE A 120 39.30 -31.88 -63.56
CA PHE A 120 40.70 -31.46 -63.65
C PHE A 120 41.35 -32.11 -64.88
N LEU A 121 42.11 -31.32 -65.65
CA LEU A 121 42.71 -31.70 -66.93
C LEU A 121 44.23 -31.43 -66.89
N CYS A 122 45.02 -32.42 -67.34
CA CYS A 122 46.41 -32.17 -67.72
C CYS A 122 46.48 -31.35 -69.02
N ASP A 123 47.66 -30.80 -69.34
CA ASP A 123 47.83 -29.92 -70.49
C ASP A 123 47.41 -30.57 -71.84
N GLU A 124 47.75 -31.84 -72.04
CA GLU A 124 47.36 -32.60 -73.23
C GLU A 124 45.83 -32.75 -73.35
N CYS A 125 45.17 -33.14 -72.25
CA CYS A 125 43.72 -33.27 -72.22
C CYS A 125 43.02 -31.93 -72.38
N ALA A 126 43.51 -30.86 -71.74
CA ALA A 126 42.97 -29.50 -71.88
C ALA A 126 43.06 -29.01 -73.34
N THR A 127 44.18 -29.30 -74.01
CA THR A 127 44.39 -28.94 -75.42
C THR A 127 43.43 -29.68 -76.34
N MET A 128 43.21 -30.98 -76.11
CA MET A 128 42.23 -31.77 -76.85
C MET A 128 40.80 -31.31 -76.57
N HIS A 129 40.49 -30.98 -75.32
CA HIS A 129 39.17 -30.48 -74.88
C HIS A 129 38.76 -29.22 -75.63
N ARG A 130 39.70 -28.31 -75.88
CA ARG A 130 39.48 -27.08 -76.66
C ARG A 130 39.31 -27.32 -78.16
N ARG A 131 39.69 -28.50 -78.68
CA ARG A 131 39.65 -28.81 -80.12
C ARG A 131 38.44 -29.63 -80.52
N LEU A 132 37.94 -30.50 -79.64
CA LEU A 132 36.79 -31.35 -79.91
C LEU A 132 35.51 -30.52 -80.06
N LYS A 133 34.72 -30.81 -81.10
CA LYS A 133 33.49 -30.06 -81.44
C LYS A 133 32.48 -29.99 -80.28
N VAL A 134 32.48 -31.01 -79.43
CA VAL A 134 31.55 -31.14 -78.30
C VAL A 134 31.98 -30.29 -77.10
N THR A 135 33.28 -30.04 -76.91
CA THR A 135 33.83 -29.41 -75.70
C THR A 135 34.59 -28.11 -75.98
N ARG A 136 34.77 -27.70 -77.25
CA ARG A 136 35.46 -26.48 -77.66
C ARG A 136 34.84 -25.19 -77.10
N GLY A 137 33.55 -25.22 -76.78
CA GLY A 137 32.83 -24.10 -76.17
C GLY A 137 32.94 -24.03 -74.65
N HIS A 138 33.59 -25.02 -74.00
CA HIS A 138 33.73 -25.07 -72.55
C HIS A 138 34.86 -24.14 -72.07
N GLN A 139 34.63 -23.47 -70.94
CA GLN A 139 35.60 -22.64 -70.25
C GLN A 139 36.57 -23.52 -69.44
N VAL A 140 37.84 -23.45 -69.83
CA VAL A 140 38.95 -24.14 -69.14
C VAL A 140 39.83 -23.10 -68.47
N VAL A 141 39.88 -23.14 -67.14
CA VAL A 141 40.61 -22.20 -66.27
C VAL A 141 41.80 -22.89 -65.61
N GLY A 142 42.88 -22.15 -65.36
CA GLY A 142 44.05 -22.69 -64.67
C GLY A 142 43.76 -22.95 -63.19
N VAL A 143 44.36 -24.01 -62.63
CA VAL A 143 44.18 -24.40 -61.22
C VAL A 143 44.64 -23.30 -60.25
N GLU A 144 45.74 -22.62 -60.55
CA GLU A 144 46.25 -21.51 -59.72
C GLU A 144 45.33 -20.28 -59.75
N GLN A 145 44.67 -20.04 -60.89
CA GLN A 145 43.66 -18.99 -61.02
C GLN A 145 42.38 -19.33 -60.23
N LEU A 146 41.98 -20.61 -60.22
CA LEU A 146 40.87 -21.11 -59.41
C LEU A 146 41.12 -21.07 -57.91
N LYS A 147 42.36 -21.30 -57.46
CA LYS A 147 42.73 -21.16 -56.04
C LYS A 147 42.68 -19.70 -55.58
N ALA A 148 43.14 -18.77 -56.42
CA ALA A 148 43.12 -17.34 -56.13
C ALA A 148 41.70 -16.71 -56.15
N GLU A 149 40.79 -17.28 -56.94
CA GLU A 149 39.39 -16.84 -57.09
C GLU A 149 38.40 -17.91 -56.55
N SER A 150 38.72 -18.49 -55.39
CA SER A 150 37.99 -19.62 -54.78
C SER A 150 36.49 -19.37 -54.52
N ASP A 151 36.05 -18.10 -54.55
CA ASP A 151 34.66 -17.64 -54.41
C ASP A 151 33.82 -17.77 -55.71
N THR A 152 34.40 -18.17 -56.85
CA THR A 152 33.73 -18.12 -58.17
C THR A 152 33.28 -19.47 -58.74
N VAL A 153 33.45 -20.59 -58.02
CA VAL A 153 33.01 -21.92 -58.47
C VAL A 153 31.49 -21.97 -58.51
N LYS A 154 30.91 -21.65 -59.68
CA LYS A 154 29.46 -21.70 -59.91
C LYS A 154 29.00 -23.16 -59.83
N ILE A 155 28.01 -23.42 -58.98
CA ILE A 155 27.34 -24.72 -58.88
C ILE A 155 26.85 -25.11 -60.28
N LYS A 156 27.30 -26.27 -60.78
CA LYS A 156 26.90 -26.81 -62.08
C LYS A 156 25.37 -26.84 -62.19
N PRO A 157 24.75 -26.14 -63.16
CA PRO A 157 23.35 -26.36 -63.45
C PRO A 157 23.21 -27.80 -63.98
N ARG A 158 22.58 -28.68 -63.19
CA ARG A 158 22.35 -30.06 -63.61
C ARG A 158 21.52 -30.04 -64.89
N PRO A 159 21.87 -30.83 -65.93
CA PRO A 159 21.02 -30.99 -67.09
C PRO A 159 19.63 -31.47 -66.66
N LEU A 160 18.59 -30.94 -67.30
CA LEU A 160 17.21 -31.29 -66.97
C LEU A 160 17.02 -32.81 -67.06
N PRO A 161 16.44 -33.45 -66.03
CA PRO A 161 16.33 -34.90 -65.99
C PRO A 161 15.41 -35.41 -67.12
N PRO A 162 15.63 -36.65 -67.58
CA PRO A 162 14.74 -37.29 -68.54
C PRO A 162 13.37 -37.56 -67.91
N CYS A 163 12.32 -37.57 -68.73
CA CYS A 163 10.98 -37.88 -68.29
C CYS A 163 10.88 -39.36 -67.87
N ARG A 164 10.18 -39.62 -66.76
CA ARG A 164 9.96 -40.98 -66.24
C ARG A 164 9.09 -41.85 -67.16
N ILE A 165 8.25 -41.21 -67.98
CA ILE A 165 7.35 -41.88 -68.94
C ILE A 165 7.98 -41.92 -70.33
N HIS A 166 8.70 -40.86 -70.71
CA HIS A 166 9.32 -40.70 -72.01
C HIS A 166 10.84 -40.54 -71.85
N SER A 167 11.56 -41.64 -71.69
CA SER A 167 12.98 -41.64 -71.30
C SER A 167 13.92 -40.90 -72.26
N GLN A 168 13.52 -40.71 -73.52
CA GLN A 168 14.29 -39.95 -74.52
C GLN A 168 14.04 -38.44 -74.48
N GLU A 169 13.02 -37.99 -73.74
CA GLU A 169 12.65 -36.59 -73.62
C GLU A 169 13.09 -35.99 -72.30
N THR A 170 13.41 -34.69 -72.32
CA THR A 170 13.81 -33.95 -71.12
C THR A 170 12.64 -33.15 -70.54
N LEU A 171 12.59 -33.04 -69.21
CA LEU A 171 11.58 -32.26 -68.52
C LEU A 171 11.89 -30.77 -68.69
N LYS A 172 11.22 -30.09 -69.63
CA LYS A 172 11.42 -28.65 -69.93
C LYS A 172 10.27 -27.74 -69.49
N LEU A 173 9.13 -28.32 -69.15
CA LEU A 173 7.89 -27.60 -68.84
C LEU A 173 7.40 -27.96 -67.43
N PHE A 174 6.75 -27.01 -66.77
CA PHE A 174 6.09 -27.22 -65.49
C PHE A 174 4.58 -27.11 -65.67
N CYS A 175 3.84 -28.19 -65.35
CA CYS A 175 2.39 -28.15 -65.33
C CYS A 175 1.92 -27.50 -64.03
N ILE A 176 1.23 -26.37 -64.14
CA ILE A 176 0.74 -25.60 -62.99
C ILE A 176 -0.38 -26.37 -62.29
N ASP A 177 -1.32 -26.93 -63.06
CA ASP A 177 -2.50 -27.61 -62.51
C ASP A 177 -2.14 -28.90 -61.76
N CYS A 178 -1.13 -29.64 -62.24
CA CYS A 178 -0.65 -30.86 -61.58
C CYS A 178 0.51 -30.62 -60.61
N SER A 179 1.07 -29.40 -60.59
CA SER A 179 2.26 -29.07 -59.80
C SER A 179 3.44 -30.03 -60.02
N GLU A 180 3.69 -30.41 -61.28
CA GLU A 180 4.71 -31.39 -61.64
C GLU A 180 5.50 -31.06 -62.91
N ALA A 181 6.70 -31.62 -62.99
CA ALA A 181 7.63 -31.46 -64.09
C ALA A 181 7.27 -32.39 -65.26
N ILE A 182 7.06 -31.84 -66.46
CA ILE A 182 6.61 -32.58 -67.64
C ILE A 182 7.52 -32.35 -68.87
N CYS A 183 7.53 -33.30 -69.81
CA CYS A 183 8.18 -33.13 -71.12
C CYS A 183 7.17 -32.69 -72.18
N GLN A 184 7.65 -32.38 -73.38
CA GLN A 184 6.81 -31.95 -74.50
C GLN A 184 5.83 -33.04 -74.98
N ILE A 185 6.17 -34.33 -74.82
CA ILE A 185 5.22 -35.41 -75.15
C ILE A 185 4.10 -35.48 -74.10
N CYS A 186 4.41 -35.23 -72.83
CA CYS A 186 3.40 -35.21 -71.76
C CYS A 186 2.31 -34.16 -71.98
N THR A 187 2.64 -33.01 -72.60
CA THR A 187 1.64 -31.97 -72.91
C THR A 187 0.60 -32.43 -73.92
N VAL A 188 0.90 -33.44 -74.74
CA VAL A 188 -0.02 -33.94 -75.77
C VAL A 188 -0.81 -35.16 -75.27
N LEU A 189 -0.20 -35.99 -74.42
CA LEU A 189 -0.79 -37.24 -73.96
C LEU A 189 -1.58 -37.08 -72.64
N SER A 190 -0.91 -36.62 -71.58
CA SER A 190 -1.46 -36.67 -70.22
C SER A 190 -1.91 -35.31 -69.69
N HIS A 191 -1.42 -34.21 -70.28
CA HIS A 191 -1.65 -32.83 -69.82
C HIS A 191 -2.23 -31.94 -70.93
N LYS A 192 -3.05 -32.51 -71.81
CA LYS A 192 -3.55 -31.84 -73.03
C LYS A 192 -4.27 -30.53 -72.76
N ASP A 193 -5.06 -30.49 -71.69
CA ASP A 193 -5.91 -29.34 -71.33
C ASP A 193 -5.39 -28.59 -70.09
N HIS A 194 -4.17 -28.89 -69.65
CA HIS A 194 -3.59 -28.24 -68.47
C HIS A 194 -2.71 -27.06 -68.86
N LYS A 195 -2.61 -26.08 -67.96
CA LYS A 195 -1.70 -24.95 -68.09
C LYS A 195 -0.29 -25.38 -67.74
N TYR A 196 0.66 -25.02 -68.61
CA TYR A 196 2.07 -25.25 -68.39
C TYR A 196 2.91 -24.07 -68.89
N GLU A 197 4.05 -23.86 -68.23
CA GLU A 197 5.02 -22.81 -68.56
C GLU A 197 6.43 -23.43 -68.64
N TYR A 198 7.40 -22.72 -69.23
CA TYR A 198 8.80 -23.14 -69.20
C TYR A 198 9.37 -23.04 -67.77
N PHE A 199 10.26 -23.98 -67.41
CA PHE A 199 10.91 -23.97 -66.10
C PHE A 199 11.58 -22.65 -65.76
N THR A 200 12.20 -22.00 -66.73
CA THR A 200 12.88 -20.72 -66.55
C THR A 200 11.94 -19.64 -66.03
N ASP A 201 10.72 -19.61 -66.54
CA ASP A 201 9.75 -18.55 -66.27
C ASP A 201 9.02 -18.81 -64.95
N THR A 202 8.62 -20.07 -64.71
CA THR A 202 8.01 -20.48 -63.45
C THR A 202 8.99 -20.45 -62.27
N ALA A 203 10.28 -20.74 -62.51
CA ALA A 203 11.31 -20.67 -61.48
C ALA A 203 11.55 -19.24 -60.98
N VAL A 204 11.43 -18.21 -61.83
CA VAL A 204 11.53 -16.80 -61.42
C VAL A 204 10.40 -16.46 -60.44
N LYS A 205 9.15 -16.77 -60.79
CA LYS A 205 7.99 -16.54 -59.93
C LYS A 205 8.12 -17.29 -58.59
N ALA A 206 8.47 -18.58 -58.64
CA ALA A 206 8.68 -19.38 -57.44
C ALA A 206 9.81 -18.83 -56.55
N LYS A 207 10.88 -18.28 -57.15
CA LYS A 207 11.97 -17.63 -56.42
C LYS A 207 11.48 -16.35 -55.73
N GLU A 208 10.69 -15.52 -56.39
CA GLU A 208 10.11 -14.30 -55.79
C GLU A 208 9.18 -14.65 -54.62
N ASP A 209 8.32 -15.65 -54.77
CA ASP A 209 7.43 -16.11 -53.70
C ASP A 209 8.20 -16.64 -52.49
N ILE A 210 9.22 -17.48 -52.72
CA ILE A 210 10.08 -18.02 -51.65
C ILE A 210 10.83 -16.88 -50.95
N LEU A 211 11.41 -15.93 -51.70
CA LEU A 211 12.09 -14.78 -51.11
C LEU A 211 11.14 -13.91 -50.27
N GLY A 212 9.91 -13.69 -50.75
CA GLY A 212 8.88 -12.98 -50.00
C GLY A 212 8.49 -13.68 -48.69
N LEU A 213 8.36 -15.01 -48.72
CA LEU A 213 8.09 -15.82 -47.52
C LEU A 213 9.28 -15.85 -46.55
N LEU A 214 10.52 -15.92 -47.06
CA LEU A 214 11.73 -15.87 -46.24
C LEU A 214 11.85 -14.52 -45.52
N ALA A 215 11.63 -13.40 -46.22
CA ALA A 215 11.66 -12.07 -45.58
C ALA A 215 10.62 -11.94 -44.46
N LYS A 216 9.40 -12.46 -44.66
CA LYS A 216 8.37 -12.50 -43.61
C LYS A 216 8.79 -13.39 -42.43
N THR A 217 9.42 -14.52 -42.71
CA THR A 217 9.89 -15.47 -41.70
C THR A 217 11.02 -14.87 -40.86
N GLU A 218 11.99 -14.22 -41.50
CA GLU A 218 13.09 -13.50 -40.82
C GLU A 218 12.55 -12.42 -39.89
N LYS A 219 11.57 -11.62 -40.34
CA LYS A 219 10.88 -10.65 -39.48
C LYS A 219 10.22 -11.34 -38.28
N LYS A 220 9.50 -12.44 -38.51
CA LYS A 220 8.82 -13.17 -37.44
C LYS A 220 9.81 -13.77 -36.42
N MET A 221 10.99 -14.21 -36.87
CA MET A 221 12.05 -14.69 -35.98
C MET A 221 12.55 -13.59 -35.03
N VAL A 222 12.70 -12.36 -35.53
CA VAL A 222 13.07 -11.20 -34.69
C VAL A 222 11.96 -10.89 -33.70
N ASP A 223 10.70 -10.86 -34.13
CA ASP A 223 9.56 -10.61 -33.25
C ASP A 223 9.49 -11.65 -32.12
N LEU A 224 9.68 -12.94 -32.43
CA LEU A 224 9.71 -14.01 -31.44
C LEU A 224 10.88 -13.88 -30.47
N LYS A 225 12.07 -13.49 -30.95
CA LYS A 225 13.24 -13.25 -30.09
C LYS A 225 13.02 -12.08 -29.14
N ASN A 226 12.38 -11.00 -29.62
CA ASN A 226 12.03 -9.86 -28.78
C ASN A 226 10.98 -10.25 -27.72
N ALA A 227 9.97 -11.03 -28.11
CA ALA A 227 8.96 -11.54 -27.19
C ALA A 227 9.57 -12.46 -26.11
N ASP A 228 10.53 -13.31 -26.49
CA ASP A 228 11.29 -14.17 -25.56
C ASP A 228 12.09 -13.34 -24.55
N GLN A 229 12.87 -12.36 -25.04
CA GLN A 229 13.60 -11.43 -24.17
C GLN A 229 12.67 -10.65 -23.23
N GLN A 230 11.52 -10.21 -23.73
CA GLN A 230 10.51 -9.53 -22.92
C GLN A 230 9.92 -10.44 -21.84
N ALA A 231 9.59 -11.69 -22.17
CA ALA A 231 9.08 -12.66 -21.21
C ALA A 231 10.13 -12.97 -20.12
N HIS A 232 11.40 -13.12 -20.50
CA HIS A 232 12.51 -13.28 -19.56
C HIS A 232 12.69 -12.07 -18.63
N ALA A 233 12.58 -10.85 -19.16
CA ALA A 233 12.64 -9.63 -18.36
C ALA A 233 11.47 -9.55 -17.36
N GLN A 234 10.24 -9.83 -17.79
CA GLN A 234 9.06 -9.85 -16.94
C GLN A 234 9.15 -10.91 -15.84
N LYS A 235 9.66 -12.12 -16.16
CA LYS A 235 9.90 -13.18 -15.18
C LYS A 235 10.88 -12.72 -14.10
N THR A 236 11.99 -12.11 -14.50
CA THR A 236 13.02 -11.61 -13.57
C THR A 236 12.47 -10.53 -12.65
N GLU A 237 11.66 -9.61 -13.20
CA GLU A 237 11.01 -8.55 -12.41
C GLU A 237 9.99 -9.12 -11.41
N LEU A 238 9.21 -10.13 -11.82
CA LEU A 238 8.30 -10.84 -10.92
C LEU A 238 9.04 -11.52 -9.78
N GLU A 239 10.12 -12.24 -10.06
CA GLU A 239 10.95 -12.89 -9.04
C GLU A 239 11.50 -11.87 -8.04
N LYS A 240 11.99 -10.72 -8.52
CA LYS A 240 12.44 -9.61 -7.67
C LYS A 240 11.31 -9.09 -6.79
N ASN A 241 10.14 -8.79 -7.36
CA ASN A 241 8.97 -8.29 -6.61
C ASN A 241 8.51 -9.31 -5.54
N VAL A 242 8.49 -10.60 -5.86
CA VAL A 242 8.17 -11.67 -4.89
C VAL A 242 9.16 -11.65 -3.72
N THR A 243 10.47 -11.57 -3.97
CA THR A 243 11.46 -11.52 -2.89
C THR A 243 11.33 -10.27 -2.02
N GLU A 244 11.05 -9.11 -2.61
CA GLU A 244 10.82 -7.86 -1.88
C GLU A 244 9.54 -7.92 -1.04
N THR A 245 8.48 -8.49 -1.59
CA THR A 245 7.20 -8.67 -0.90
C THR A 245 7.36 -9.61 0.30
N ILE A 246 8.07 -10.73 0.14
CA ILE A 246 8.40 -11.64 1.25
C ILE A 246 9.19 -10.91 2.35
N LYS A 247 10.16 -10.06 1.97
CA LYS A 247 10.92 -9.24 2.95
C LYS A 247 10.02 -8.25 3.69
N LYS A 248 9.08 -7.58 2.99
CA LYS A 248 8.11 -6.67 3.61
C LYS A 248 7.20 -7.39 4.61
N ILE A 249 6.68 -8.56 4.24
CA ILE A 249 5.85 -9.39 5.13
C ILE A 249 6.62 -9.78 6.39
N LYS A 250 7.86 -10.30 6.23
CA LYS A 250 8.71 -10.67 7.36
C LYS A 250 9.01 -9.49 8.29
N ARG A 251 9.32 -8.31 7.74
CA ARG A 251 9.55 -7.09 8.52
C ARG A 251 8.30 -6.68 9.30
N LYS A 252 7.12 -6.70 8.67
CA LYS A 252 5.87 -6.35 9.33
C LYS A 252 5.53 -7.33 10.45
N ALA A 253 5.68 -8.63 10.21
CA ALA A 253 5.47 -9.67 11.22
C ALA A 253 6.40 -9.47 12.43
N GLU A 254 7.68 -9.20 12.19
CA GLU A 254 8.66 -8.94 13.26
C GLU A 254 8.37 -7.65 14.03
N GLN A 255 7.95 -6.58 13.33
CA GLN A 255 7.55 -5.33 13.97
C GLN A 255 6.31 -5.51 14.85
N THR A 256 5.29 -6.23 14.34
CA THR A 256 4.10 -6.58 15.12
C THR A 256 4.45 -7.44 16.33
N ARG A 257 5.32 -8.44 16.17
CA ARG A 257 5.80 -9.29 17.28
C ARG A 257 6.48 -8.46 18.36
N LYS A 258 7.39 -7.56 17.99
CA LYS A 258 8.06 -6.65 18.93
C LYS A 258 7.07 -5.74 19.65
N GLY A 259 6.07 -5.22 18.94
CA GLY A 259 5.00 -4.41 19.54
C GLY A 259 4.16 -5.20 20.55
N LEU A 260 3.78 -6.45 20.23
CA LEU A 260 3.04 -7.32 21.14
C LEU A 260 3.84 -7.68 22.39
N VAL A 261 5.13 -8.02 22.24
CA VAL A 261 5.99 -8.30 23.40
C VAL A 261 6.17 -7.06 24.28
N ALA A 262 6.35 -5.88 23.69
CA ALA A 262 6.45 -4.64 24.44
C ALA A 262 5.16 -4.33 25.21
N LEU A 263 3.99 -4.57 24.59
CA LEU A 263 2.69 -4.39 25.23
C LEU A 263 2.50 -5.34 26.42
N ILE A 264 2.88 -6.62 26.28
CA ILE A 264 2.81 -7.61 27.36
C ILE A 264 3.72 -7.21 28.52
N ASN A 265 4.98 -6.85 28.23
CA ASN A 265 5.92 -6.41 29.27
C ASN A 265 5.45 -5.12 29.97
N GLN A 266 4.78 -4.23 29.24
CA GLN A 266 4.18 -3.02 29.81
C GLN A 266 3.01 -3.37 30.73
N GLN A 267 2.10 -4.24 30.30
CA GLN A 267 0.99 -4.72 31.14
C GLN A 267 1.50 -5.42 32.41
N GLU A 268 2.53 -6.26 32.29
CA GLU A 268 3.18 -6.89 33.44
C GLU A 268 3.71 -5.84 34.43
N ALA A 269 4.44 -4.85 33.93
CA ALA A 269 4.98 -3.77 34.76
C ALA A 269 3.88 -2.94 35.44
N GLU A 270 2.81 -2.61 34.72
CA GLU A 270 1.66 -1.86 35.23
C GLU A 270 0.89 -2.63 36.32
N LEU A 271 0.67 -3.94 36.13
CA LEU A 271 0.02 -4.79 37.13
C LEU A 271 0.86 -4.90 38.41
N LEU A 272 2.18 -5.08 38.26
CA LEU A 272 3.10 -5.12 39.40
C LEU A 272 3.15 -3.78 40.14
N ASP A 273 3.20 -2.67 39.41
CA ASP A 273 3.20 -1.32 39.99
C ASP A 273 1.89 -1.00 40.72
N CYS A 274 0.75 -1.42 40.16
CA CYS A 274 -0.56 -1.29 40.79
C CYS A 274 -0.62 -2.03 42.13
N VAL A 275 -0.20 -3.31 42.17
CA VAL A 275 -0.15 -4.10 43.41
C VAL A 275 0.75 -3.43 44.45
N ASN A 276 1.94 -2.97 44.04
CA ASN A 276 2.88 -2.30 44.94
C ASN A 276 2.32 -0.99 45.49
N THR A 277 1.72 -0.17 44.64
CA THR A 277 1.15 1.13 45.03
C THR A 277 -0.03 0.96 45.98
N VAL A 278 -0.95 0.03 45.68
CA VAL A 278 -2.10 -0.28 46.54
C VAL A 278 -1.62 -0.83 47.89
N SER A 279 -0.64 -1.74 47.88
CA SER A 279 -0.05 -2.30 49.09
C SER A 279 0.59 -1.22 49.97
N LEU A 280 1.38 -0.31 49.39
CA LEU A 280 2.02 0.80 50.11
C LEU A 280 0.98 1.76 50.70
N THR A 281 -0.04 2.10 49.92
CA THR A 281 -1.10 3.03 50.34
C THR A 281 -1.88 2.46 51.51
N ARG A 282 -2.33 1.20 51.40
CA ARG A 282 -3.05 0.51 52.47
C ARG A 282 -2.19 0.32 53.71
N SER A 283 -0.92 -0.04 53.55
CA SER A 283 0.01 -0.16 54.68
C SER A 283 0.13 1.14 55.46
N LYS A 284 0.13 2.29 54.77
CA LYS A 284 0.13 3.60 55.41
C LYS A 284 -1.19 3.90 56.12
N GLU A 285 -2.33 3.58 55.51
CA GLU A 285 -3.65 3.75 56.14
C GLU A 285 -3.79 2.89 57.40
N PHE A 286 -3.33 1.64 57.37
CA PHE A 286 -3.25 0.78 58.54
C PHE A 286 -2.35 1.39 59.62
N SER A 287 -1.18 1.91 59.24
CA SER A 287 -0.26 2.58 60.19
C SER A 287 -0.93 3.77 60.88
N THR A 288 -1.63 4.63 60.13
CA THR A 288 -2.32 5.79 60.70
C THR A 288 -3.48 5.38 61.61
N ALA A 289 -4.28 4.39 61.21
CA ALA A 289 -5.34 3.87 62.07
C ALA A 289 -4.80 3.26 63.37
N ILE A 290 -3.67 2.54 63.30
CA ILE A 290 -2.97 2.02 64.48
C ILE A 290 -2.52 3.17 65.38
N GLU A 291 -1.86 4.19 64.84
CA GLU A 291 -1.39 5.36 65.61
C GLU A 291 -2.56 6.11 66.29
N GLU A 292 -3.71 6.25 65.61
CA GLU A 292 -4.92 6.88 66.17
C GLU A 292 -5.50 6.06 67.34
N ILE A 293 -5.60 4.73 67.17
CA ILE A 293 -6.08 3.82 68.22
C ILE A 293 -5.12 3.84 69.43
N GLU A 294 -3.81 3.78 69.19
CA GLU A 294 -2.80 3.86 70.25
C GLU A 294 -2.88 5.18 71.02
N THR A 295 -3.00 6.30 70.31
CA THR A 295 -3.11 7.63 70.93
C THR A 295 -4.38 7.76 71.78
N ALA A 296 -5.52 7.28 71.28
CA ALA A 296 -6.77 7.27 72.03
C ALA A 296 -6.68 6.39 73.29
N THR A 297 -6.01 5.24 73.18
CA THR A 297 -5.79 4.31 74.29
C THR A 297 -4.95 4.96 75.40
N VAL A 298 -3.79 5.54 75.07
CA VAL A 298 -2.93 6.23 76.04
C VAL A 298 -3.65 7.42 76.72
N ALA A 299 -4.46 8.17 75.97
CA ALA A 299 -5.24 9.28 76.52
C ALA A 299 -6.32 8.81 77.52
N LEU A 300 -6.97 7.68 77.25
CA LEU A 300 -7.95 7.05 78.15
C LEU A 300 -7.28 6.51 79.42
N GLU A 301 -6.17 5.79 79.26
CA GLU A 301 -5.44 5.19 80.39
C GLU A 301 -4.94 6.24 81.37
N SER A 302 -4.29 7.30 80.88
CA SER A 302 -3.78 8.40 81.71
C SER A 302 -4.88 9.18 82.44
N ALA A 303 -5.99 9.47 81.76
CA ALA A 303 -7.13 10.15 82.39
C ALA A 303 -7.80 9.27 83.45
N ALA A 304 -7.90 7.96 83.20
CA ALA A 304 -8.45 7.01 84.15
C ALA A 304 -7.53 6.81 85.36
N GLU A 305 -6.21 6.78 85.17
CA GLU A 305 -5.23 6.69 86.25
C GLU A 305 -5.27 7.90 87.17
N PHE A 306 -5.28 9.12 86.61
CA PHE A 306 -5.45 10.34 87.41
C PHE A 306 -6.76 10.32 88.19
N GLY A 307 -7.86 9.90 87.53
CA GLY A 307 -9.17 9.75 88.16
C GLY A 307 -9.18 8.73 89.31
N ARG A 308 -8.47 7.61 89.18
CA ARG A 308 -8.33 6.62 90.27
C ARG A 308 -7.51 7.18 91.42
N ASN A 309 -6.35 7.78 91.14
CA ASN A 309 -5.46 8.30 92.18
C ASN A 309 -6.11 9.40 93.03
N ILE A 310 -6.88 10.31 92.42
CA ILE A 310 -7.57 11.37 93.18
C ILE A 310 -8.71 10.81 94.04
N VAL A 311 -9.38 9.74 93.61
CA VAL A 311 -10.46 9.09 94.37
C VAL A 311 -9.90 8.25 95.53
N ASP A 312 -8.82 7.51 95.31
CA ASP A 312 -8.26 6.59 96.30
C ASP A 312 -7.42 7.31 97.37
N HIS A 313 -6.84 8.47 97.04
CA HIS A 313 -5.85 9.14 97.89
C HIS A 313 -6.10 10.63 98.14
N GLY A 314 -6.99 11.29 97.38
CA GLY A 314 -7.25 12.72 97.49
C GLY A 314 -8.11 13.09 98.70
N SER A 315 -7.90 14.29 99.25
CA SER A 315 -8.81 14.83 100.26
C SER A 315 -10.13 15.29 99.62
N GLU A 316 -11.17 15.49 100.43
CA GLU A 316 -12.47 15.99 99.97
C GLU A 316 -12.35 17.30 99.19
N PHE A 317 -11.42 18.17 99.59
CA PHE A 317 -11.12 19.42 98.89
C PHE A 317 -10.44 19.17 97.53
N ASP A 318 -9.43 18.29 97.48
CA ASP A 318 -8.71 17.98 96.23
C ASP A 318 -9.64 17.36 95.19
N ILE A 319 -10.52 16.44 95.62
CA ILE A 319 -11.55 15.83 94.78
C ILE A 319 -12.47 16.91 94.21
N MET A 320 -12.98 17.80 95.06
CA MET A 320 -13.90 18.85 94.61
C MET A 320 -13.23 19.86 93.66
N ALA A 321 -11.95 20.18 93.89
CA ALA A 321 -11.19 21.13 93.08
C ALA A 321 -11.02 20.68 91.61
N VAL A 322 -10.88 19.37 91.35
CA VAL A 322 -10.66 18.83 90.00
C VAL A 322 -11.83 18.02 89.45
N SER A 323 -12.90 17.78 90.22
CA SER A 323 -14.03 16.94 89.82
C SER A 323 -14.69 17.38 88.51
N GLY A 324 -14.78 18.68 88.26
CA GLY A 324 -15.35 19.23 87.02
C GLY A 324 -14.49 18.90 85.80
N ASP A 325 -13.18 19.08 85.94
CA ASP A 325 -12.21 18.85 84.85
C ASP A 325 -12.07 17.37 84.53
N VAL A 326 -11.96 16.51 85.55
CA VAL A 326 -11.88 15.04 85.39
C VAL A 326 -13.14 14.50 84.75
N ASN A 327 -14.33 14.88 85.22
CA ASN A 327 -15.60 14.45 84.63
C ASN A 327 -15.74 14.93 83.18
N SER A 328 -15.35 16.18 82.90
CA SER A 328 -15.37 16.74 81.54
C SER A 328 -14.45 15.96 80.61
N ARG A 329 -13.22 15.66 81.04
CA ARG A 329 -12.23 14.93 80.24
C ARG A 329 -12.63 13.49 80.00
N LEU A 330 -13.05 12.75 81.03
CA LEU A 330 -13.48 11.36 80.90
C LEU A 330 -14.73 11.22 80.02
N LYS A 331 -15.73 12.09 80.19
CA LYS A 331 -16.93 12.08 79.33
C LYS A 331 -16.58 12.34 77.85
N LYS A 332 -15.64 13.24 77.56
CA LYS A 332 -15.17 13.48 76.19
C LYS A 332 -14.45 12.28 75.59
N LEU A 333 -13.58 11.63 76.36
CA LEU A 333 -12.83 10.47 75.89
C LEU A 333 -13.71 9.23 75.70
N LEU A 334 -14.74 9.05 76.53
CA LEU A 334 -15.72 7.96 76.41
C LEU A 334 -16.67 8.14 75.21
N GLN A 335 -16.72 9.32 74.61
CA GLN A 335 -17.50 9.60 73.39
C GLN A 335 -16.71 9.39 72.10
N ILE A 336 -15.45 8.93 72.17
CA ILE A 336 -14.67 8.61 70.97
C ILE A 336 -15.32 7.41 70.27
N ASP A 337 -15.79 7.63 69.04
CA ASP A 337 -16.45 6.61 68.24
C ASP A 337 -15.42 5.82 67.42
N LEU A 338 -15.24 4.54 67.75
CA LEU A 338 -14.22 3.66 67.16
C LEU A 338 -14.75 2.89 65.94
N THR A 339 -16.06 2.83 65.72
CA THR A 339 -16.67 2.01 64.67
C THR A 339 -16.21 2.44 63.28
N ASN A 340 -16.05 3.75 63.05
CA ASN A 340 -15.56 4.29 61.78
C ASN A 340 -14.11 3.88 61.47
N ILE A 341 -13.28 3.66 62.51
CA ILE A 341 -11.88 3.24 62.32
C ILE A 341 -11.81 1.74 62.07
N THR A 342 -12.59 0.93 62.79
CA THR A 342 -12.50 -0.53 62.73
C THR A 342 -13.29 -1.17 61.58
N ASP A 343 -14.41 -0.59 61.16
CA ASP A 343 -15.28 -1.18 60.15
C ASP A 343 -14.72 -1.07 58.72
N GLU A 344 -13.84 -0.10 58.47
CA GLU A 344 -13.19 0.08 57.15
C GLU A 344 -11.95 -0.80 56.93
N LEU A 345 -11.31 -1.29 58.00
CA LEU A 345 -10.04 -2.01 57.93
C LEU A 345 -10.12 -3.40 57.25
N PRO A 346 -11.16 -4.24 57.49
CA PRO A 346 -11.26 -5.55 56.86
C PRO A 346 -11.40 -5.47 55.33
N ALA A 347 -12.12 -4.46 54.82
CA ALA A 347 -12.30 -4.24 53.39
C ALA A 347 -11.00 -3.79 52.69
N LYS A 348 -10.11 -3.12 53.43
CA LYS A 348 -8.82 -2.63 52.92
C LYS A 348 -7.71 -3.71 52.93
N ALA A 349 -7.93 -4.89 53.51
CA ALA A 349 -6.92 -5.94 53.61
C ALA A 349 -6.79 -6.85 52.37
N TYR A 350 -7.70 -6.77 51.39
CA TYR A 350 -7.80 -7.76 50.31
C TYR A 350 -7.24 -7.28 48.96
N ILE A 351 -6.26 -7.98 48.41
CA ILE A 351 -5.72 -7.78 47.04
C ILE A 351 -5.68 -9.15 46.36
N ALA A 352 -6.26 -9.28 45.17
CA ALA A 352 -6.21 -10.52 44.40
C ALA A 352 -5.91 -10.26 42.92
N PHE A 353 -5.25 -11.22 42.29
CA PHE A 353 -5.04 -11.26 40.85
C PHE A 353 -5.92 -12.37 40.27
N GLU A 354 -6.77 -12.03 39.32
CA GLU A 354 -7.61 -12.99 38.60
C GLU A 354 -7.09 -13.17 37.17
N GLU A 355 -6.74 -14.40 36.83
CA GLU A 355 -6.33 -14.80 35.47
C GLU A 355 -7.56 -14.86 34.56
N GLU A 356 -7.49 -14.25 33.37
CA GLU A 356 -8.57 -14.37 32.38
C GLU A 356 -8.49 -15.71 31.64
N GLU A 357 -9.48 -16.58 31.86
CA GLU A 357 -9.67 -17.77 31.01
C GLU A 357 -10.18 -17.35 29.62
N THR A 358 -9.30 -17.48 28.63
CA THR A 358 -9.40 -16.91 27.29
C THR A 358 -10.69 -17.20 26.51
N SER A 359 -11.31 -16.14 25.96
CA SER A 359 -12.27 -16.24 24.86
C SER A 359 -12.25 -14.99 23.95
N ASN A 360 -11.09 -14.60 23.40
CA ASN A 360 -10.98 -14.07 22.03
C ASN A 360 -9.52 -13.82 21.63
N LYS A 361 -9.07 -14.53 20.58
CA LYS A 361 -7.65 -14.66 20.15
C LYS A 361 -7.03 -13.43 19.48
N LEU A 362 -7.30 -12.19 19.91
CA LEU A 362 -6.68 -11.00 19.27
C LEU A 362 -6.07 -9.95 20.20
N LYS A 363 -6.19 -10.06 21.52
CA LYS A 363 -5.52 -9.15 22.45
C LYS A 363 -4.87 -9.99 23.55
N PRO A 364 -3.53 -9.97 23.72
CA PRO A 364 -2.94 -10.55 24.91
C PRO A 364 -3.40 -9.72 26.11
N CYS A 365 -4.06 -10.38 27.05
CA CYS A 365 -4.50 -9.87 28.34
C CYS A 365 -4.05 -10.90 29.38
N MET A 366 -3.32 -10.46 30.41
CA MET A 366 -2.76 -11.37 31.43
C MET A 366 -3.73 -11.61 32.61
N GLY A 367 -4.69 -10.72 32.83
CA GLY A 367 -5.58 -10.74 33.99
C GLY A 367 -5.79 -9.34 34.57
N GLU A 368 -6.52 -9.25 35.69
CA GLU A 368 -6.80 -7.98 36.39
C GLU A 368 -6.53 -8.11 37.90
N VAL A 369 -6.01 -7.04 38.50
CA VAL A 369 -5.82 -6.94 39.95
C VAL A 369 -7.07 -6.32 40.56
N LYS A 370 -7.81 -7.08 41.38
CA LYS A 370 -8.99 -6.63 42.10
C LYS A 370 -8.65 -6.24 43.54
N THR A 371 -9.24 -5.12 43.98
CA THR A 371 -8.95 -4.53 45.30
C THR A 371 -10.19 -4.42 46.20
N THR A 372 -11.41 -4.76 45.74
CA THR A 372 -12.65 -4.84 46.54
C THR A 372 -13.69 -5.81 45.91
N GLN A 373 -14.72 -6.21 46.67
CA GLN A 373 -15.96 -6.77 46.08
C GLN A 373 -16.63 -5.66 45.27
N ASP A 374 -16.84 -5.94 43.99
CA ASP A 374 -17.03 -4.99 42.90
C ASP A 374 -18.16 -3.97 43.12
N SER A 375 -17.78 -2.69 43.17
CA SER A 375 -18.58 -1.59 42.64
C SER A 375 -17.70 -0.80 41.68
N GLY A 376 -17.39 -1.40 40.52
CA GLY A 376 -16.60 -0.78 39.46
C GLY A 376 -17.18 0.54 38.95
N PHE A 377 -16.37 1.24 38.15
CA PHE A 377 -16.65 2.54 37.50
C PHE A 377 -18.13 2.74 37.19
N ARG A 378 -18.79 3.70 37.84
CA ARG A 378 -20.20 4.02 37.67
C ARG A 378 -20.39 5.32 36.91
N THR A 379 -19.65 6.37 37.23
CA THR A 379 -19.81 7.69 36.59
C THR A 379 -18.52 8.52 36.65
N ALA A 380 -18.16 9.16 35.54
CA ALA A 380 -17.14 10.21 35.48
C ALA A 380 -17.75 11.54 35.04
N ARG A 381 -17.38 12.63 35.73
CA ARG A 381 -17.83 13.99 35.42
C ARG A 381 -16.62 14.88 35.16
N PHE A 382 -16.46 15.29 33.90
CA PHE A 382 -15.40 16.19 33.46
C PHE A 382 -15.93 17.63 33.43
N THR A 383 -15.16 18.56 33.98
CA THR A 383 -15.49 19.98 34.03
C THR A 383 -14.27 20.81 33.62
N THR A 384 -14.39 22.14 33.64
CA THR A 384 -13.25 23.05 33.47
C THR A 384 -12.27 23.07 34.66
N LEU A 385 -12.47 22.21 35.68
CA LEU A 385 -11.67 22.14 36.91
C LEU A 385 -11.61 23.48 37.67
N GLY A 386 -12.69 24.26 37.59
CA GLY A 386 -12.76 25.58 38.22
C GLY A 386 -11.93 26.66 37.53
N THR A 387 -11.38 26.38 36.34
CA THR A 387 -10.62 27.37 35.55
C THR A 387 -11.53 28.13 34.59
N THR A 388 -11.19 29.40 34.35
CA THR A 388 -11.89 30.32 33.45
C THR A 388 -10.91 30.93 32.45
N GLY A 389 -11.40 31.42 31.30
CA GLY A 389 -10.58 32.08 30.28
C GLY A 389 -10.03 31.12 29.22
N ARG A 390 -9.26 31.64 28.25
CA ARG A 390 -9.06 31.02 26.93
C ARG A 390 -8.25 29.71 26.83
N LEU A 391 -7.50 29.33 27.87
CA LEU A 391 -6.54 28.19 27.84
C LEU A 391 -7.00 26.92 28.57
N GLY A 392 -8.13 26.98 29.28
CA GLY A 392 -8.63 25.88 30.11
C GLY A 392 -7.68 25.46 31.24
N PRO A 393 -7.88 24.26 31.81
CA PRO A 393 -7.09 23.82 32.96
C PRO A 393 -5.64 23.49 32.59
N THR A 394 -4.71 23.86 33.47
CA THR A 394 -3.26 23.61 33.32
C THR A 394 -2.73 22.50 34.22
N SER A 395 -3.51 22.07 35.22
CA SER A 395 -3.21 20.93 36.10
C SER A 395 -4.49 20.24 36.57
N LEU A 396 -4.43 18.93 36.80
CA LEU A 396 -5.53 18.15 37.39
C LEU A 396 -5.64 18.32 38.91
N GLY A 397 -4.52 18.67 39.58
CA GLY A 397 -4.46 18.77 41.04
C GLY A 397 -5.00 17.52 41.76
N THR A 398 -5.85 17.73 42.76
CA THR A 398 -6.59 16.68 43.48
C THR A 398 -8.06 16.60 43.07
N HIS A 399 -8.47 17.26 41.98
CA HIS A 399 -9.89 17.42 41.63
C HIS A 399 -10.61 16.09 41.43
N TYR A 400 -9.91 15.07 40.94
CA TYR A 400 -10.45 13.73 40.71
C TYR A 400 -10.13 12.72 41.81
N ARG A 401 -9.49 13.15 42.92
CA ARG A 401 -9.17 12.24 44.04
C ARG A 401 -10.45 11.65 44.65
N GLY A 402 -10.50 10.33 44.78
CA GLY A 402 -11.64 9.58 45.30
C GLY A 402 -12.83 9.48 44.34
N GLN A 403 -12.69 9.91 43.07
CA GLN A 403 -13.70 9.72 42.03
C GLN A 403 -13.36 8.50 41.17
N ASP A 404 -14.36 7.94 40.49
CA ASP A 404 -14.22 6.73 39.66
C ASP A 404 -13.17 6.83 38.54
N HIS A 405 -12.75 8.05 38.18
CA HIS A 405 -11.77 8.34 37.13
C HIS A 405 -10.43 8.90 37.67
N GLU A 406 -10.15 8.73 38.97
CA GLU A 406 -8.83 9.03 39.53
C GLU A 406 -7.74 8.22 38.81
N GLY A 407 -6.65 8.87 38.40
CA GLY A 407 -5.54 8.21 37.69
C GLY A 407 -5.80 7.84 36.23
N LEU A 408 -7.03 8.05 35.72
CA LEU A 408 -7.44 7.67 34.35
C LEU A 408 -7.49 8.86 33.38
N VAL A 409 -7.16 10.07 33.85
CA VAL A 409 -7.19 11.31 33.08
C VAL A 409 -5.79 11.88 32.96
N GLN A 410 -5.40 12.23 31.73
CA GLN A 410 -4.20 13.02 31.44
C GLN A 410 -4.62 14.39 30.90
N LEU A 411 -3.95 15.45 31.33
CA LEU A 411 -4.25 16.80 30.87
C LEU A 411 -3.14 17.29 29.93
N LYS A 412 -3.52 17.77 28.75
CA LYS A 412 -2.59 18.35 27.78
C LYS A 412 -3.26 19.50 27.04
N ASP A 413 -2.62 20.66 27.06
CA ASP A 413 -3.07 21.88 26.36
C ASP A 413 -4.52 22.27 26.68
N GLY A 414 -4.94 22.10 27.94
CA GLY A 414 -6.32 22.38 28.38
C GLY A 414 -7.35 21.28 28.07
N ILE A 415 -6.95 20.23 27.34
CA ILE A 415 -7.79 19.09 26.95
C ILE A 415 -7.53 17.90 27.88
N GLN A 416 -8.60 17.28 28.35
CA GLN A 416 -8.58 16.11 29.22
C GLN A 416 -8.69 14.83 28.37
N TYR A 417 -7.67 14.00 28.42
CA TYR A 417 -7.57 12.71 27.77
C TYR A 417 -7.99 11.63 28.76
N PHE A 418 -9.15 11.04 28.55
CA PHE A 418 -9.70 10.02 29.45
C PHE A 418 -9.57 8.63 28.82
N THR A 419 -8.98 7.70 29.57
CA THR A 419 -8.92 6.28 29.21
C THR A 419 -10.11 5.55 29.84
N VAL A 420 -11.01 5.05 28.99
CA VAL A 420 -12.21 4.32 29.45
C VAL A 420 -11.81 2.97 30.05
N PRO A 421 -12.13 2.68 31.34
CA PRO A 421 -11.86 1.38 31.97
C PRO A 421 -12.61 0.21 31.30
N HIS A 422 -12.06 -1.01 31.35
CA HIS A 422 -12.70 -2.18 30.76
C HIS A 422 -13.74 -2.86 31.69
N THR A 423 -14.70 -3.57 31.06
CA THR A 423 -15.90 -4.28 31.56
C THR A 423 -17.19 -3.44 31.72
N GLY A 424 -18.29 -3.88 31.05
CA GLY A 424 -19.63 -3.27 31.04
C GLY A 424 -20.18 -3.00 29.62
N GLN A 425 -21.50 -3.00 29.41
CA GLN A 425 -22.11 -2.55 28.15
C GLN A 425 -22.21 -1.02 28.13
N TYR A 426 -21.48 -0.38 27.23
CA TYR A 426 -21.59 1.05 26.96
C TYR A 426 -21.84 1.28 25.48
N ARG A 427 -22.81 2.12 25.15
CA ARG A 427 -23.05 2.55 23.77
C ARG A 427 -22.31 3.86 23.48
N ILE A 428 -20.98 3.76 23.48
CA ILE A 428 -20.06 4.54 22.66
C ILE A 428 -19.01 3.51 22.19
N GLU A 429 -18.86 3.29 20.89
CA GLU A 429 -17.89 2.32 20.33
C GLU A 429 -16.46 2.83 20.53
N ALA A 430 -15.92 2.64 21.74
CA ALA A 430 -14.61 3.13 22.18
C ALA A 430 -14.04 2.35 23.40
N ALA A 431 -14.35 1.06 23.55
CA ALA A 431 -13.80 0.27 24.66
C ALA A 431 -12.28 0.10 24.52
N GLY A 432 -11.50 0.67 25.45
CA GLY A 432 -10.03 0.72 25.37
C GLY A 432 -9.48 1.76 24.41
N GLU A 433 -10.32 2.67 23.91
CA GLU A 433 -9.90 3.86 23.18
C GLU A 433 -9.78 5.05 24.14
N VAL A 434 -8.89 6.00 23.82
CA VAL A 434 -8.74 7.26 24.58
C VAL A 434 -9.69 8.30 23.99
N LEU A 435 -10.49 8.95 24.84
CA LEU A 435 -11.35 10.06 24.44
C LEU A 435 -10.65 11.39 24.69
N LYS A 436 -10.77 12.32 23.74
CA LYS A 436 -10.41 13.73 23.95
C LYS A 436 -11.65 14.47 24.42
N ILE A 437 -11.57 15.04 25.61
CA ILE A 437 -12.65 15.79 26.23
C ILE A 437 -12.18 17.23 26.45
N LEU A 438 -12.86 18.17 25.81
CA LEU A 438 -12.72 19.60 26.04
C LEU A 438 -14.02 20.09 26.64
N ALA A 439 -13.97 20.62 27.87
CA ALA A 439 -15.12 21.26 28.50
C ALA A 439 -15.10 22.75 28.16
N GLY A 440 -16.16 23.25 27.53
CA GLY A 440 -16.28 24.66 27.17
C GLY A 440 -16.38 25.52 28.42
N GLN A 441 -15.74 26.69 28.40
CA GLN A 441 -15.76 27.68 29.45
C GLN A 441 -16.51 28.92 28.99
N GLU A 442 -16.97 29.71 29.95
CA GLU A 442 -17.58 31.00 29.68
C GLU A 442 -16.57 31.97 29.03
N GLY A 443 -17.08 32.83 28.15
CA GLY A 443 -16.33 33.99 27.67
C GLY A 443 -16.12 34.99 28.79
N ALA A 444 -15.01 35.70 28.77
CA ALA A 444 -14.70 36.69 29.79
C ALA A 444 -15.51 37.98 29.57
N GLU A 445 -16.13 38.47 30.64
CA GLU A 445 -16.72 39.81 30.69
C GLU A 445 -15.62 40.87 30.86
N ASN A 446 -15.73 41.93 30.07
CA ASN A 446 -14.81 43.07 30.13
C ASN A 446 -15.01 43.89 31.42
N MET A 447 -13.92 44.19 32.14
CA MET A 447 -13.94 44.92 33.42
C MET A 447 -14.14 46.45 33.31
N SER A 448 -14.20 47.01 32.09
CA SER A 448 -14.32 48.46 31.84
C SER A 448 -15.42 48.85 30.83
N SER A 449 -15.93 47.91 30.02
CA SER A 449 -17.06 48.12 29.09
C SER A 449 -17.89 46.84 28.94
N GLN A 450 -19.08 46.90 28.33
CA GLN A 450 -20.08 45.84 28.36
C GLN A 450 -19.98 44.84 27.19
N VAL A 451 -18.78 44.61 26.65
CA VAL A 451 -18.53 43.64 25.56
C VAL A 451 -18.02 42.32 26.13
N VAL A 452 -18.60 41.20 25.72
CA VAL A 452 -18.27 39.85 26.21
C VAL A 452 -17.70 38.98 25.06
N GLY A 453 -16.71 38.15 25.37
CA GLY A 453 -16.26 37.10 24.45
C GLY A 453 -17.32 36.02 24.26
N GLY A 454 -17.24 35.24 23.19
CA GLY A 454 -18.11 34.08 23.01
C GLY A 454 -17.74 32.97 23.98
N GLY A 455 -18.73 32.25 24.49
CA GLY A 455 -18.55 31.02 25.25
C GLY A 455 -17.96 29.90 24.40
N GLY A 456 -17.26 28.97 25.06
CA GLY A 456 -16.61 27.85 24.41
C GLY A 456 -17.53 26.66 24.16
N GLY A 457 -17.24 25.90 23.11
CA GLY A 457 -17.91 24.63 22.84
C GLY A 457 -17.39 23.52 23.76
N THR A 458 -18.23 22.52 24.05
CA THR A 458 -17.84 21.30 24.77
C THR A 458 -17.74 20.15 23.80
N PHE A 459 -16.59 19.48 23.73
CA PHE A 459 -16.28 18.45 22.74
C PHE A 459 -15.94 17.12 23.39
N VAL A 460 -16.49 16.05 22.85
CA VAL A 460 -16.05 14.67 23.09
C VAL A 460 -15.72 14.07 21.74
N THR A 461 -14.45 13.75 21.51
CA THR A 461 -13.97 13.18 20.24
C THR A 461 -13.10 11.95 20.48
N LYS A 462 -12.91 11.15 19.43
CA LYS A 462 -11.84 10.15 19.37
C LYS A 462 -10.47 10.82 19.27
N THR A 463 -9.39 10.05 19.42
CA THR A 463 -8.01 10.56 19.31
C THR A 463 -7.67 11.13 17.93
N ASP A 464 -8.33 10.67 16.88
CA ASP A 464 -8.22 11.18 15.50
C ASP A 464 -9.09 12.42 15.23
N ASN A 465 -9.70 13.01 16.27
CA ASN A 465 -10.62 14.15 16.22
C ASN A 465 -12.00 13.86 15.60
N THR A 466 -12.37 12.59 15.38
CA THR A 466 -13.74 12.25 14.99
C THR A 466 -14.72 12.65 16.10
N PRO A 467 -15.70 13.55 15.85
CA PRO A 467 -16.60 14.05 16.88
C PRO A 467 -17.64 12.98 17.26
N LEU A 468 -17.85 12.78 18.56
CA LEU A 468 -18.90 11.92 19.09
C LEU A 468 -20.12 12.75 19.50
N ILE A 469 -19.88 13.71 20.39
CA ILE A 469 -20.85 14.72 20.80
C ILE A 469 -20.14 16.07 20.99
N VAL A 470 -20.78 17.14 20.54
CA VAL A 470 -20.33 18.52 20.68
C VAL A 470 -21.52 19.38 21.07
N ALA A 471 -21.39 20.15 22.14
CA ALA A 471 -22.36 21.17 22.53
C ALA A 471 -21.81 22.55 22.16
N GLY A 472 -22.60 23.34 21.43
CA GLY A 472 -22.28 24.72 21.06
C GLY A 472 -22.30 25.66 22.27
N GLY A 473 -21.33 26.57 22.34
CA GLY A 473 -21.26 27.65 23.31
C GLY A 473 -22.07 28.87 22.88
N ALA A 474 -22.43 29.71 23.85
CA ALA A 474 -23.17 30.94 23.59
C ALA A 474 -22.28 32.02 22.92
N GLY A 475 -22.87 32.92 22.13
CA GLY A 475 -22.25 34.14 21.64
C GLY A 475 -22.18 35.22 22.71
N GLY A 476 -21.16 36.07 22.64
CA GLY A 476 -20.97 37.22 23.51
C GLY A 476 -21.80 38.43 23.09
N GLY A 477 -22.09 39.32 24.03
CA GLY A 477 -22.93 40.50 23.81
C GLY A 477 -22.21 41.84 23.92
N ASP A 478 -22.85 42.90 23.41
CA ASP A 478 -22.56 44.31 23.72
C ASP A 478 -23.80 44.99 24.28
N LEU A 479 -23.79 45.45 25.53
CA LEU A 479 -24.91 46.19 26.16
C LEU A 479 -26.27 45.44 26.10
N LEU A 480 -26.26 44.11 26.06
CA LEU A 480 -27.47 43.28 26.03
C LEU A 480 -28.23 43.38 27.36
N LYS A 481 -29.41 44.02 27.32
CA LYS A 481 -30.30 44.15 28.48
C LYS A 481 -31.30 43.01 28.63
N LYS A 482 -31.45 42.21 27.57
CA LYS A 482 -32.34 41.05 27.50
C LYS A 482 -31.59 39.95 26.75
N ARG A 483 -31.81 38.72 27.19
CA ARG A 483 -31.31 37.53 26.49
C ARG A 483 -31.80 37.51 25.04
N ASN A 484 -30.93 37.06 24.14
CA ASN A 484 -31.24 36.88 22.72
C ASN A 484 -31.06 35.40 22.34
N PRO A 485 -32.13 34.69 21.92
CA PRO A 485 -32.05 33.28 21.54
C PRO A 485 -30.99 32.97 20.47
N ASN A 486 -30.68 33.94 19.61
CA ASN A 486 -29.67 33.75 18.57
C ASN A 486 -28.24 33.70 19.14
N SER A 487 -28.03 34.21 20.35
CA SER A 487 -26.75 34.07 21.07
C SER A 487 -26.63 32.76 21.82
N ASP A 488 -27.69 31.98 21.98
CA ASP A 488 -27.60 30.70 22.67
C ASP A 488 -26.97 29.64 21.75
N GLY A 489 -26.24 28.68 22.33
CA GLY A 489 -25.79 27.51 21.56
C GLY A 489 -27.00 26.77 20.98
N THR A 490 -26.90 26.32 19.72
CA THR A 490 -28.01 25.65 19.03
C THR A 490 -27.80 24.14 18.96
N THR A 491 -28.90 23.39 18.93
CA THR A 491 -28.88 21.95 18.64
C THR A 491 -28.55 21.63 17.18
N ALA A 492 -28.66 22.61 16.28
CA ALA A 492 -28.30 22.46 14.88
C ALA A 492 -26.78 22.33 14.69
N THR A 493 -26.36 21.67 13.61
CA THR A 493 -24.93 21.58 13.24
C THR A 493 -24.35 22.90 12.78
N ALA A 494 -25.16 23.77 12.16
CA ALA A 494 -24.74 25.10 11.77
C ALA A 494 -24.74 26.05 12.99
N GLY A 495 -23.75 26.94 13.04
CA GLY A 495 -23.73 28.03 14.01
C GLY A 495 -24.83 29.06 13.70
N GLN A 496 -25.29 29.75 14.74
CA GLN A 496 -26.31 30.77 14.62
C GLN A 496 -25.75 32.06 14.02
N TYR A 497 -26.63 32.85 13.40
CA TYR A 497 -26.33 34.21 12.98
C TYR A 497 -26.21 35.13 14.20
N SER A 498 -25.33 36.13 14.12
CA SER A 498 -25.39 37.25 15.05
C SER A 498 -26.69 38.04 14.91
N SER A 499 -27.07 38.77 15.96
CA SER A 499 -28.38 39.40 16.07
C SER A 499 -28.34 40.72 16.83
N GLY A 500 -29.39 41.53 16.70
CA GLY A 500 -29.49 42.86 17.34
C GLY A 500 -28.61 43.94 16.72
N GLY A 501 -27.83 43.62 15.69
CA GLY A 501 -26.95 44.53 14.96
C GLY A 501 -27.60 45.19 13.74
N ARG A 502 -26.88 46.13 13.11
CA ARG A 502 -27.24 46.63 11.76
C ARG A 502 -27.00 45.58 10.69
N ARG A 503 -26.09 44.65 10.97
CA ARG A 503 -25.72 43.51 10.14
C ARG A 503 -25.77 42.27 11.02
N ASN A 504 -26.22 41.18 10.41
CA ASN A 504 -26.19 39.84 11.00
C ASN A 504 -25.23 39.02 10.16
N PHE A 505 -24.20 38.49 10.80
CA PHE A 505 -23.15 37.68 10.18
C PHE A 505 -23.47 36.21 10.44
N ALA A 506 -23.36 35.37 9.42
CA ALA A 506 -23.63 33.95 9.55
C ALA A 506 -22.63 33.26 10.50
N GLY A 507 -23.12 32.23 11.19
CA GLY A 507 -22.26 31.21 11.75
C GLY A 507 -21.66 30.32 10.66
N GLY A 508 -20.69 29.48 11.05
CA GLY A 508 -20.14 28.43 10.19
C GLY A 508 -21.13 27.28 9.99
N SER A 509 -20.79 26.39 9.07
CA SER A 509 -21.52 25.16 8.79
C SER A 509 -20.55 23.99 8.61
N ASP A 510 -21.05 22.75 8.68
CA ASP A 510 -20.29 21.55 8.33
C ASP A 510 -18.95 21.37 9.06
N GLY A 511 -18.86 21.80 10.33
CA GLY A 511 -17.64 21.73 11.11
C GLY A 511 -16.75 22.98 11.02
N GLU A 512 -17.09 23.94 10.16
CA GLU A 512 -16.28 25.13 9.91
C GLU A 512 -16.53 26.26 10.93
N GLY A 513 -15.52 27.09 11.14
CA GLY A 513 -15.62 28.33 11.92
C GLY A 513 -16.40 29.43 11.20
N ALA A 514 -16.91 30.39 11.95
CA ALA A 514 -17.61 31.54 11.38
C ALA A 514 -16.61 32.53 10.78
N THR A 515 -16.67 32.70 9.46
CA THR A 515 -15.75 33.56 8.70
C THR A 515 -16.41 34.79 8.08
N GLU A 516 -17.74 34.90 8.12
CA GLU A 516 -18.43 36.02 7.51
C GLU A 516 -18.28 37.32 8.32
N GLY A 517 -17.88 38.40 7.64
CA GLY A 517 -18.11 39.77 8.10
C GLY A 517 -16.92 40.72 7.93
N CYS A 518 -16.91 41.48 6.83
CA CYS A 518 -15.93 42.57 6.61
C CYS A 518 -16.48 43.89 7.17
N ALA A 519 -16.20 44.14 8.45
CA ALA A 519 -16.68 45.32 9.15
C ALA A 519 -15.75 45.70 10.30
N ASP A 520 -15.55 46.99 10.51
CA ASP A 520 -14.73 47.47 11.62
C ASP A 520 -15.43 47.24 12.98
N LEU A 521 -14.63 46.96 14.01
CA LEU A 521 -15.09 46.78 15.41
C LEU A 521 -16.07 45.60 15.62
N VAL A 522 -16.05 44.58 14.77
CA VAL A 522 -16.83 43.35 14.98
C VAL A 522 -16.09 42.36 15.87
N GLY A 523 -16.83 41.50 16.56
CA GLY A 523 -16.23 40.44 17.38
C GLY A 523 -15.46 39.42 16.53
N GLY A 524 -14.68 38.57 17.20
CA GLY A 524 -14.11 37.38 16.57
C GLY A 524 -15.20 36.37 16.22
N GLY A 525 -15.02 35.63 15.12
CA GLY A 525 -15.88 34.49 14.81
C GLY A 525 -15.64 33.34 15.78
N GLY A 526 -16.67 32.53 16.02
CA GLY A 526 -16.48 31.24 16.68
C GLY A 526 -15.64 30.30 15.81
N GLY A 527 -14.75 29.54 16.41
CA GLY A 527 -14.08 28.40 15.80
C GLY A 527 -15.00 27.18 15.77
N GLY A 528 -14.87 26.38 14.71
CA GLY A 528 -15.57 25.12 14.56
C GLY A 528 -14.73 23.92 15.04
N LEU A 529 -15.15 22.74 14.63
CA LEU A 529 -14.35 21.53 14.75
C LEU A 529 -13.08 21.62 13.88
N LEU A 530 -13.22 22.09 12.64
CA LEU A 530 -12.22 21.96 11.57
C LEU A 530 -11.40 23.23 11.34
N THR A 531 -12.03 24.40 11.43
CA THR A 531 -11.38 25.68 11.08
C THR A 531 -11.63 26.78 12.10
N ASP A 532 -10.65 27.70 12.17
CA ASP A 532 -10.67 28.85 13.06
C ASP A 532 -11.74 29.85 12.62
N GLY A 533 -12.26 30.63 13.57
CA GLY A 533 -13.12 31.78 13.27
C GLY A 533 -12.35 32.96 12.68
N ALA A 534 -13.06 33.86 11.99
CA ALA A 534 -12.46 35.07 11.44
C ALA A 534 -11.94 36.02 12.53
N SER A 535 -10.79 36.63 12.24
CA SER A 535 -10.09 37.57 13.11
C SER A 535 -10.05 38.98 12.51
N GLY A 536 -9.96 40.01 13.36
CA GLY A 536 -9.72 41.38 12.91
C GLY A 536 -8.33 41.59 12.31
N LYS A 537 -8.22 42.48 11.32
CA LYS A 537 -6.99 42.70 10.55
C LYS A 537 -5.85 43.35 11.33
N VAL A 538 -6.12 44.44 12.04
CA VAL A 538 -5.09 45.34 12.59
C VAL A 538 -4.26 44.69 13.71
N HIS A 539 -4.90 43.95 14.62
CA HIS A 539 -4.23 43.42 15.82
C HIS A 539 -3.98 41.92 15.77
N PHE A 540 -4.74 41.18 14.96
CA PHE A 540 -4.73 39.71 14.95
C PHE A 540 -4.43 39.13 13.57
N GLY A 541 -4.07 39.97 12.59
CA GLY A 541 -3.60 39.53 11.27
C GLY A 541 -4.66 38.87 10.40
N GLY A 542 -5.95 39.03 10.72
CA GLY A 542 -7.04 38.53 9.89
C GLY A 542 -7.27 39.37 8.63
N THR A 543 -8.28 39.00 7.84
CA THR A 543 -8.60 39.66 6.57
C THR A 543 -9.71 40.70 6.68
N ASP A 544 -10.43 40.72 7.81
CA ASP A 544 -11.77 41.29 7.87
C ASP A 544 -11.88 42.42 8.90
N GLY A 545 -12.07 43.65 8.42
CA GLY A 545 -12.30 44.82 9.25
C GLY A 545 -11.12 45.24 10.14
N ASN A 546 -11.10 46.51 10.51
CA ASN A 546 -10.12 47.05 11.45
C ASN A 546 -10.64 46.94 12.89
N TYR A 547 -9.72 46.73 13.84
CA TYR A 547 -10.01 46.74 15.28
C TYR A 547 -11.06 45.71 15.77
N GLY A 548 -11.25 44.62 15.03
CA GLY A 548 -12.10 43.49 15.46
C GLY A 548 -11.39 42.51 16.40
N GLY A 549 -12.17 41.63 17.05
CA GLY A 549 -11.67 40.57 17.94
C GLY A 549 -10.93 39.46 17.19
N GLU A 550 -10.13 38.67 17.90
CA GLU A 550 -9.51 37.44 17.37
C GLU A 550 -10.57 36.33 17.31
N GLY A 551 -10.59 35.57 16.22
CA GLY A 551 -11.46 34.40 16.09
C GLY A 551 -10.99 33.26 17.01
N GLY A 552 -11.96 32.49 17.50
CA GLY A 552 -11.66 31.28 18.27
C GLY A 552 -10.94 30.24 17.41
N LYS A 553 -9.99 29.51 18.00
CA LYS A 553 -9.30 28.42 17.32
C LYS A 553 -10.19 27.20 17.20
N ALA A 554 -10.06 26.49 16.08
CA ALA A 554 -10.73 25.23 15.87
C ALA A 554 -10.35 24.21 16.93
N PHE A 555 -11.22 23.23 17.21
CA PHE A 555 -10.87 22.11 18.09
C PHE A 555 -9.59 21.39 17.63
N VAL A 556 -9.46 21.12 16.32
CA VAL A 556 -8.25 20.47 15.75
C VAL A 556 -6.98 21.30 15.93
N ASN A 557 -7.11 22.62 16.16
CA ASN A 557 -6.03 23.56 16.40
C ASN A 557 -5.85 23.88 17.91
N GLY A 558 -6.36 22.99 18.79
CA GLY A 558 -6.25 23.11 20.25
C GLY A 558 -7.38 23.90 20.91
N GLY A 559 -8.37 24.37 20.13
CA GLY A 559 -9.60 24.97 20.64
C GLY A 559 -9.43 26.30 21.36
N VAL A 560 -8.23 26.89 21.41
CA VAL A 560 -7.96 28.10 22.21
C VAL A 560 -8.92 29.26 21.89
N GLY A 561 -9.44 29.91 22.94
CA GLY A 561 -10.32 31.08 22.79
C GLY A 561 -9.63 32.32 22.20
N GLY A 562 -10.41 33.09 21.44
CA GLY A 562 -9.94 34.33 20.79
C GLY A 562 -9.69 35.45 21.80
N ARG A 563 -8.63 36.24 21.60
CA ARG A 563 -8.35 37.44 22.40
C ARG A 563 -9.21 38.62 21.98
N GLY A 564 -9.59 39.43 22.97
CA GLY A 564 -10.09 40.78 22.73
C GLY A 564 -8.96 41.78 22.51
N VAL A 565 -9.25 42.89 21.81
CA VAL A 565 -8.23 43.93 21.52
C VAL A 565 -7.79 44.67 22.79
N ASN A 566 -8.75 44.99 23.67
CA ASN A 566 -8.51 45.70 24.93
C ASN A 566 -9.34 45.09 26.07
N TYR A 567 -8.86 45.23 27.30
CA TYR A 567 -9.58 44.89 28.55
C TYR A 567 -10.04 43.43 28.68
N ASN A 568 -9.34 42.49 28.03
CA ASN A 568 -9.45 41.04 28.22
C ASN A 568 -10.85 40.44 27.97
N ALA A 569 -11.60 40.92 26.98
CA ALA A 569 -12.83 40.26 26.49
C ALA A 569 -12.50 38.97 25.70
N GLU A 570 -11.90 38.00 26.37
CA GLU A 570 -11.47 36.73 25.77
C GLU A 570 -12.65 35.79 25.56
N GLY A 571 -12.64 35.04 24.46
CA GLY A 571 -13.55 33.92 24.26
C GLY A 571 -13.16 32.71 25.11
N GLY A 572 -14.14 31.86 25.40
CA GLY A 572 -13.91 30.49 25.84
C GLY A 572 -13.33 29.63 24.70
N PHE A 573 -13.19 28.33 24.91
CA PHE A 573 -12.58 27.40 23.95
C PHE A 573 -13.38 27.36 22.64
N GLY A 574 -12.78 27.84 21.56
CA GLY A 574 -13.41 28.01 20.26
C GLY A 574 -14.30 29.24 20.20
N GLY A 575 -14.55 29.94 21.31
CA GLY A 575 -15.24 31.21 21.34
C GLY A 575 -14.37 32.33 20.76
N GLY A 576 -14.99 33.23 19.99
CA GLY A 576 -14.35 34.45 19.50
C GLY A 576 -14.13 35.45 20.62
N GLY A 577 -13.07 36.27 20.50
CA GLY A 577 -12.85 37.40 21.39
C GLY A 577 -13.83 38.54 21.10
N GLY A 578 -14.16 39.33 22.12
CA GLY A 578 -14.82 40.62 21.94
C GLY A 578 -13.94 41.59 21.14
N SER A 579 -14.54 42.63 20.57
CA SER A 579 -13.82 43.63 19.78
C SER A 579 -13.09 44.69 20.64
N TYR A 580 -13.32 45.98 20.39
CA TYR A 580 -12.69 47.08 21.11
C TYR A 580 -13.45 47.36 22.40
N GLY A 581 -12.79 47.26 23.56
CA GLY A 581 -13.44 47.41 24.87
C GLY A 581 -13.88 48.84 25.26
N TRP A 582 -14.29 49.69 24.32
CA TRP A 582 -15.03 50.94 24.54
C TRP A 582 -16.40 50.91 23.78
N GLY A 583 -16.89 49.71 23.47
CA GLY A 583 -18.07 49.42 22.63
C GLY A 583 -17.69 48.73 21.33
N GLY A 584 -18.52 47.79 20.87
CA GLY A 584 -18.24 46.98 19.68
C GLY A 584 -18.76 45.55 19.80
N GLY A 585 -18.66 44.75 18.73
CA GLY A 585 -19.29 43.44 18.67
C GLY A 585 -18.71 42.41 19.64
N GLY A 586 -19.61 41.61 20.23
CA GLY A 586 -19.27 40.42 21.03
C GLY A 586 -18.79 39.25 20.16
N GLY A 587 -18.07 38.31 20.78
CA GLY A 587 -17.51 37.15 20.07
C GLY A 587 -18.57 36.11 19.70
N GLY A 588 -18.36 35.38 18.61
CA GLY A 588 -19.19 34.21 18.28
C GLY A 588 -18.91 33.02 19.20
N GLY A 589 -19.91 32.21 19.52
CA GLY A 589 -19.75 31.01 20.35
C GLY A 589 -18.95 29.92 19.63
N GLY A 590 -18.13 29.16 20.36
CA GLY A 590 -17.43 27.99 19.83
C GLY A 590 -18.36 26.79 19.71
N GLY A 591 -18.04 25.80 18.87
CA GLY A 591 -18.88 24.61 18.73
C GLY A 591 -18.44 23.68 17.62
N TYR A 592 -19.32 22.77 17.22
CA TYR A 592 -19.11 21.93 16.04
C TYR A 592 -18.90 22.82 14.82
N SER A 593 -19.77 23.82 14.66
CA SER A 593 -19.51 24.98 13.81
C SER A 593 -19.51 26.24 14.66
N GLY A 594 -18.71 27.22 14.26
CA GLY A 594 -18.58 28.48 14.99
C GLY A 594 -19.81 29.38 14.86
N GLY A 595 -20.14 30.12 15.90
CA GLY A 595 -21.21 31.12 15.88
C GLY A 595 -20.78 32.44 15.20
N GLY A 596 -21.76 33.15 14.64
CA GLY A 596 -21.53 34.38 13.88
C GLY A 596 -20.90 35.51 14.70
N ARG A 597 -20.15 36.39 14.02
CA ARG A 597 -19.45 37.54 14.64
C ARG A 597 -20.46 38.57 15.13
N GLY A 598 -20.29 39.15 16.32
CA GLY A 598 -21.15 40.26 16.76
C GLY A 598 -20.88 41.57 15.98
N ASP A 599 -21.93 42.33 15.65
CA ASP A 599 -21.82 43.67 15.06
C ASP A 599 -21.51 44.73 16.13
N ASN A 600 -20.96 45.87 15.72
CA ASN A 600 -20.57 46.96 16.64
C ASN A 600 -21.72 47.85 17.13
N SER A 601 -22.96 47.37 17.00
CA SER A 601 -24.16 48.08 17.42
C SER A 601 -24.49 47.74 18.89
N ARG A 602 -24.92 48.75 19.66
CA ARG A 602 -25.37 48.53 21.04
C ARG A 602 -26.57 47.60 21.07
N GLY A 603 -26.52 46.57 21.91
CA GLY A 603 -27.53 45.52 22.00
C GLY A 603 -27.35 44.38 20.99
N ALA A 604 -26.27 44.40 20.20
CA ALA A 604 -25.93 43.29 19.31
C ALA A 604 -25.25 42.15 20.08
N CYS A 605 -25.37 40.95 19.56
CA CYS A 605 -24.76 39.74 20.08
C CYS A 605 -24.08 38.95 18.96
N GLY A 606 -23.02 38.22 19.30
CA GLY A 606 -22.54 37.12 18.47
C GLY A 606 -23.60 36.01 18.39
N GLY A 607 -23.49 35.18 17.35
CA GLY A 607 -24.30 33.98 17.25
C GLY A 607 -23.74 32.88 18.17
N GLY A 608 -24.61 32.01 18.67
CA GLY A 608 -24.17 30.78 19.36
C GLY A 608 -23.59 29.74 18.39
N GLY A 609 -22.74 28.86 18.92
CA GLY A 609 -22.12 27.78 18.17
C GLY A 609 -23.09 26.64 17.84
N GLY A 610 -22.79 25.90 16.78
CA GLY A 610 -23.52 24.69 16.40
C GLY A 610 -23.11 23.49 17.24
N SER A 611 -24.01 22.52 17.37
CA SER A 611 -23.81 21.26 18.11
C SER A 611 -23.73 20.06 17.16
N TYR A 612 -23.25 18.92 17.66
CA TYR A 612 -23.20 17.68 16.89
C TYR A 612 -23.43 16.49 17.80
N ASN A 613 -24.17 15.49 17.35
CA ASN A 613 -24.38 14.25 18.08
C ASN A 613 -24.47 13.09 17.09
N SER A 614 -23.52 12.16 17.18
CA SER A 614 -23.49 10.91 16.39
C SER A 614 -24.10 9.72 17.13
N GLY A 615 -24.58 9.94 18.35
CA GLY A 615 -25.27 8.96 19.16
C GLY A 615 -26.64 8.60 18.58
N SER A 616 -27.17 7.46 19.03
CA SER A 616 -28.51 7.00 18.63
C SER A 616 -29.65 7.74 19.33
N ASP A 617 -29.37 8.34 20.48
CA ASP A 617 -30.26 9.31 21.09
C ASP A 617 -29.73 10.70 20.77
N THR A 618 -30.45 11.40 19.91
CA THR A 618 -30.11 12.75 19.44
C THR A 618 -30.87 13.82 20.22
N SER A 619 -31.41 13.51 21.40
CA SER A 619 -32.03 14.52 22.26
C SER A 619 -31.05 15.66 22.54
N GLY A 620 -31.52 16.89 22.38
CA GLY A 620 -30.77 18.09 22.69
C GLY A 620 -31.72 19.20 23.09
N GLU A 621 -31.32 19.99 24.07
CA GLU A 621 -32.07 21.14 24.56
C GLU A 621 -31.18 22.38 24.41
N GLU A 622 -31.70 23.39 23.72
CA GLU A 622 -31.09 24.72 23.75
C GLU A 622 -31.32 25.30 25.15
N GLU A 623 -30.42 26.18 25.60
CA GLU A 623 -30.55 26.86 26.90
C GLU A 623 -30.45 25.96 28.14
N ALA A 624 -30.02 24.70 27.99
CA ALA A 624 -30.05 23.71 29.05
C ALA A 624 -29.02 23.90 30.18
N ASN A 625 -27.98 24.74 29.97
CA ASN A 625 -26.92 24.99 30.94
C ASN A 625 -26.52 26.46 30.97
N ASP A 626 -26.51 27.05 32.17
CA ASP A 626 -25.92 28.36 32.45
C ASP A 626 -24.57 28.14 33.14
N GLY A 627 -23.53 28.80 32.63
CA GLY A 627 -22.15 28.64 33.09
C GLY A 627 -21.28 27.69 32.25
N PRO A 628 -20.16 27.17 32.79
CA PRO A 628 -19.24 26.34 32.02
C PRO A 628 -19.85 25.01 31.63
N GLY A 629 -19.43 24.49 30.49
CA GLY A 629 -19.77 23.15 30.02
C GLY A 629 -19.16 22.06 30.89
N TYR A 630 -19.80 20.90 30.86
CA TYR A 630 -19.31 19.68 31.52
C TYR A 630 -19.72 18.46 30.70
N VAL A 631 -19.02 17.35 30.93
CA VAL A 631 -19.31 16.05 30.30
C VAL A 631 -19.53 15.03 31.40
N VAL A 632 -20.64 14.31 31.34
CA VAL A 632 -20.92 13.17 32.22
C VAL A 632 -20.87 11.89 31.39
N LEU A 633 -20.03 10.95 31.81
CA LEU A 633 -19.96 9.60 31.27
C LEU A 633 -20.48 8.65 32.34
N THR A 634 -21.60 8.00 32.08
CA THR A 634 -22.21 7.05 33.01
C THR A 634 -22.17 5.64 32.43
N ARG A 635 -21.89 4.65 33.29
CA ARG A 635 -22.08 3.23 32.99
C ARG A 635 -23.54 2.85 33.09
N THR A 636 -24.12 2.42 31.98
CA THR A 636 -25.36 1.64 32.00
C THR A 636 -25.02 0.22 32.45
N ILE A 637 -25.68 -0.23 33.52
CA ILE A 637 -25.55 -1.58 34.07
C ILE A 637 -26.38 -2.56 33.24
#